data_AF-A0A3D4NZJ5-F1
#
_entry.id   AF-A0A3D4NZJ5-F1
#
_cell.length_a   1.000
_cell.length_b   1.000
_cell.length_c   1.000
_cell.angle_alpha   90.00
_cell.angle_beta   90.00
_cell.angle_gamma   90.00
#
_symmetry.space_group_name_H-M   'P 1'
#
loop_
_entity.id
_entity.type
_entity.pdbx_description
1 polymer ?
#
loop_
_entity_poly.entity_id
_entity_poly.type
_entity_poly.pdbx_seq_one_letter_code
_entity_poly.pdbx_strand_id
1 'polypeptide(L)'
;ILYRLRKETTKLKNGGKDNTLDLGELFHWGNPEGEFPNLSREHYLPLSGLTDVIRVFDDIEKGKLTNIEFLECHACLGGCVGGNLTVENLYVARSKDLHLKANMPKPTPEFEREVARRYAGEDFAMRGSIRPRSLARDVVDLRERVMRRKRAEEVLKGLPLLNCGLCGAPSCKDHADDVASSRSEISDCVFLSKARIDLLRKIYKKGPRSVKK
;
A
#
# COMPACT_ATOMS: atom_id res chain seq x y z
N ILE A 1 8.74 13.02 15.33
CA ILE A 1 9.11 13.86 14.16
C ILE A 1 7.89 14.58 13.62
N LEU A 2 6.84 13.89 13.15
CA LEU A 2 5.55 14.49 12.73
C LEU A 2 4.92 15.45 13.77
N TYR A 3 4.98 15.12 15.07
CA TYR A 3 4.49 16.00 16.13
C TYR A 3 5.30 17.31 16.29
N ARG A 4 6.61 17.27 15.99
CA ARG A 4 7.52 18.43 16.06
C ARG A 4 7.34 19.34 14.85
N LEU A 5 7.28 18.75 13.65
CA LEU A 5 6.96 19.44 12.39
C LEU A 5 5.60 20.15 12.47
N ARG A 6 4.59 19.50 13.07
CA ARG A 6 3.27 20.11 13.35
C ARG A 6 3.40 21.31 14.28
N LYS A 7 4.23 21.24 15.33
CA LYS A 7 4.39 22.33 16.31
C LYS A 7 5.10 23.55 15.73
N GLU A 8 6.06 23.36 14.82
CA GLU A 8 6.78 24.46 14.16
C GLU A 8 5.97 25.10 13.03
N THR A 9 5.25 24.31 12.22
CA THR A 9 4.23 24.86 11.30
C THR A 9 3.14 25.62 12.03
N THR A 10 2.76 25.19 13.25
CA THR A 10 1.77 25.93 14.08
C THR A 10 2.33 27.27 14.57
N LYS A 11 3.64 27.36 14.88
CA LYS A 11 4.28 28.64 15.29
C LYS A 11 4.42 29.64 14.14
N LEU A 12 4.61 29.18 12.91
CA LEU A 12 4.67 30.04 11.70
C LEU A 12 3.28 30.56 11.28
N LYS A 13 2.19 29.97 11.76
CA LYS A 13 0.79 30.28 11.40
C LYS A 13 0.06 31.22 12.37
N ASN A 14 0.76 31.96 13.23
CA ASN A 14 0.14 32.94 14.15
C ASN A 14 -0.34 34.24 13.49
N GLY A 15 -0.57 34.24 12.17
CA GLY A 15 -1.15 35.35 11.42
C GLY A 15 -2.10 34.83 10.35
N GLY A 16 -3.37 34.62 10.73
CA GLY A 16 -4.44 34.29 9.78
C GLY A 16 -5.03 32.90 9.99
N LYS A 17 -6.34 32.87 10.24
CA LYS A 17 -7.18 31.67 10.31
C LYS A 17 -7.05 30.88 9.01
N ASP A 18 -6.44 29.70 9.07
CA ASP A 18 -6.84 28.47 8.39
C ASP A 18 -5.82 27.37 8.73
N ASN A 19 -6.12 26.63 9.80
CA ASN A 19 -5.32 25.49 10.27
C ASN A 19 -5.73 24.17 9.61
N THR A 20 -6.50 24.23 8.53
CA THR A 20 -6.75 23.11 7.65
C THR A 20 -5.51 22.92 6.77
N LEU A 21 -4.89 21.74 6.84
CA LEU A 21 -4.20 21.23 5.65
C LEU A 21 -5.25 21.34 4.53
N ASP A 22 -4.98 22.11 3.49
CA ASP A 22 -5.82 22.03 2.29
C ASP A 22 -5.82 20.55 1.89
N LEU A 23 -6.99 19.93 1.76
CA LEU A 23 -7.08 18.49 1.42
C LEU A 23 -6.32 18.19 0.12
N GLY A 24 -6.12 19.20 -0.74
CA GLY A 24 -5.27 19.13 -1.91
C GLY A 24 -3.80 18.80 -1.62
N GLU A 25 -3.25 19.23 -0.48
CA GLU A 25 -1.85 18.96 -0.11
C GLU A 25 -1.57 17.45 0.07
N LEU A 26 -2.57 16.68 0.48
CA LEU A 26 -2.42 15.22 0.65
C LEU A 26 -2.26 14.49 -0.69
N PHE A 27 -2.76 15.05 -1.80
CA PHE A 27 -2.54 14.46 -3.13
C PHE A 27 -1.06 14.53 -3.54
N HIS A 28 -0.30 15.48 -3.00
CA HIS A 28 1.13 15.59 -3.30
C HIS A 28 1.91 14.38 -2.75
N TRP A 29 1.50 13.82 -1.62
CA TRP A 29 2.18 12.70 -0.94
C TRP A 29 2.12 11.37 -1.71
N GLY A 30 1.24 11.27 -2.71
CA GLY A 30 1.21 10.12 -3.63
C GLY A 30 2.44 10.04 -4.54
N ASN A 31 3.21 11.12 -4.66
CA ASN A 31 4.43 11.21 -5.45
C ASN A 31 5.66 11.36 -4.55
N PRO A 32 6.86 11.00 -5.04
CA PRO A 32 8.11 11.50 -4.48
C PRO A 32 8.10 13.02 -4.49
N GLU A 33 8.74 13.64 -3.50
CA GLU A 33 8.77 15.11 -3.30
C GLU A 33 7.42 15.68 -2.83
N GLY A 34 6.48 14.81 -2.46
CA GLY A 34 5.16 15.22 -2.00
C GLY A 34 5.19 16.02 -0.69
N GLU A 35 6.15 15.70 0.18
CA GLU A 35 6.30 16.39 1.47
C GLU A 35 7.21 17.62 1.38
N PHE A 36 7.92 17.82 0.25
CA PHE A 36 8.90 18.88 0.07
C PHE A 36 8.38 20.30 0.39
N PRO A 37 7.17 20.72 -0.02
CA PRO A 37 6.69 22.08 0.30
C PRO A 37 6.73 22.42 1.79
N ASN A 38 6.48 21.42 2.65
CA ASN A 38 6.49 21.55 4.10
C ASN A 38 7.87 21.32 4.75
N LEU A 39 8.84 20.82 3.98
CA LEU A 39 10.19 20.43 4.43
C LEU A 39 11.31 21.18 3.71
N SER A 40 10.98 22.21 2.92
CA SER A 40 11.90 22.96 2.07
C SER A 40 13.07 23.65 2.79
N ARG A 41 13.04 23.74 4.12
CA ARG A 41 14.10 24.32 4.96
C ARG A 41 15.06 23.29 5.55
N GLU A 42 14.73 22.01 5.48
CA GLU A 42 15.50 20.92 6.05
C GLU A 42 16.42 20.30 4.98
N HIS A 43 17.47 19.60 5.41
CA HIS A 43 18.25 18.72 4.56
C HIS A 43 17.43 17.48 4.16
N TYR A 44 16.57 17.68 3.16
CA TYR A 44 15.57 16.74 2.68
C TYR A 44 16.09 15.90 1.51
N LEU A 45 15.92 14.57 1.60
CA LEU A 45 16.29 13.63 0.55
C LEU A 45 15.09 12.76 0.12
N PRO A 46 14.49 13.02 -1.07
CA PRO A 46 13.46 12.18 -1.64
C PRO A 46 14.08 10.96 -2.34
N LEU A 47 13.56 9.78 -2.06
CA LEU A 47 13.96 8.51 -2.65
C LEU A 47 12.75 7.76 -3.18
N SER A 48 12.93 7.10 -4.31
CA SER A 48 11.88 6.31 -4.93
C SER A 48 12.45 5.06 -5.57
N GLY A 49 11.81 3.92 -5.31
CA GLY A 49 12.27 2.60 -5.73
C GLY A 49 13.00 1.88 -4.60
N LEU A 50 12.52 0.68 -4.26
CA LEU A 50 13.02 -0.11 -3.14
C LEU A 50 14.53 -0.39 -3.23
N THR A 51 15.05 -0.66 -4.44
CA THR A 51 16.48 -0.92 -4.66
C THR A 51 17.34 0.30 -4.30
N ASP A 52 16.90 1.50 -4.68
CA ASP A 52 17.66 2.72 -4.41
C ASP A 52 17.53 3.15 -2.95
N VAL A 53 16.35 2.96 -2.34
CA VAL A 53 16.15 3.15 -0.90
C VAL A 53 17.12 2.28 -0.10
N ILE A 54 17.24 0.99 -0.42
CA ILE A 54 18.17 0.08 0.26
C ILE A 54 19.62 0.57 0.11
N ARG A 55 20.03 0.96 -1.10
CA ARG A 55 21.40 1.47 -1.35
C ARG A 55 21.72 2.72 -0.56
N VAL A 56 20.79 3.66 -0.49
CA VAL A 56 20.99 4.90 0.26
C VAL A 56 21.06 4.61 1.75
N PHE A 57 20.25 3.69 2.26
CA PHE A 57 20.34 3.26 3.66
C PHE A 57 21.71 2.63 3.95
N ASP A 58 22.20 1.75 3.08
CA ASP A 58 23.56 1.18 3.20
C ASP A 58 24.65 2.27 3.22
N ASP A 59 24.53 3.30 2.39
CA ASP A 59 25.50 4.39 2.31
C ASP A 59 25.43 5.33 3.52
N ILE A 60 24.24 5.51 4.11
CA ILE A 60 24.05 6.19 5.41
C ILE A 60 24.71 5.39 6.54
N GLU A 61 24.46 4.07 6.60
CA GLU A 61 25.05 3.18 7.61
C GLU A 61 26.58 3.16 7.53
N LYS A 62 27.14 3.24 6.31
CA LYS A 62 28.59 3.34 6.06
C LYS A 62 29.17 4.74 6.31
N GLY A 63 28.33 5.72 6.68
CA GLY A 63 28.74 7.10 6.92
C GLY A 63 29.16 7.88 5.67
N LYS A 64 28.82 7.38 4.46
CA LYS A 64 29.13 8.09 3.21
C LYS A 64 28.16 9.24 2.95
N LEU A 65 26.90 9.04 3.33
CA LEU A 65 25.86 10.05 3.27
C LEU A 65 25.62 10.58 4.68
N THR A 66 25.97 11.84 4.89
CA THR A 66 25.79 12.57 6.14
C THR A 66 24.99 13.84 5.89
N ASN A 67 24.59 14.54 6.96
CA ASN A 67 23.84 15.79 6.87
C ASN A 67 22.50 15.66 6.14
N ILE A 68 21.71 14.63 6.49
CA ILE A 68 20.33 14.45 6.05
C ILE A 68 19.44 14.53 7.29
N GLU A 69 18.46 15.44 7.27
CA GLU A 69 17.51 15.66 8.37
C GLU A 69 16.21 14.89 8.16
N PHE A 70 15.83 14.68 6.89
CA PHE A 70 14.63 13.93 6.54
C PHE A 70 14.80 13.09 5.27
N LEU A 71 14.39 11.83 5.34
CA LEU A 71 14.29 10.94 4.18
C LEU A 71 12.82 10.66 3.85
N GLU A 72 12.40 11.01 2.63
CA GLU A 72 11.11 10.58 2.08
C GLU A 72 11.33 9.35 1.21
N CYS A 73 10.93 8.16 1.69
CA CYS A 73 11.21 6.90 0.99
C CYS A 73 9.95 6.26 0.42
N HIS A 74 9.89 6.15 -0.91
CA HIS A 74 8.84 5.42 -1.61
C HIS A 74 9.36 4.09 -2.15
N ALA A 75 8.74 2.98 -1.78
CA ALA A 75 9.16 1.66 -2.27
C ALA A 75 8.93 1.48 -3.78
N CYS A 76 7.88 2.09 -4.33
CA CYS A 76 7.58 2.05 -5.76
C CYS A 76 8.27 3.21 -6.50
N LEU A 77 8.70 2.94 -7.73
CA LEU A 77 9.25 3.97 -8.61
C LEU A 77 8.16 4.98 -8.97
N GLY A 78 8.38 6.27 -8.72
CA GLY A 78 7.37 7.31 -8.90
C GLY A 78 6.28 7.34 -7.82
N GLY A 79 6.52 6.74 -6.66
CA GLY A 79 5.57 6.77 -5.53
C GLY A 79 4.35 5.87 -5.77
N CYS A 80 3.24 6.18 -5.09
CA CYS A 80 1.99 5.44 -5.26
C CYS A 80 1.45 5.53 -6.70
N VAL A 81 1.70 6.65 -7.40
CA VAL A 81 1.28 6.85 -8.79
C VAL A 81 1.98 5.89 -9.77
N GLY A 82 3.16 5.37 -9.41
CA GLY A 82 3.86 4.30 -10.13
C GLY A 82 3.82 2.95 -9.43
N GLY A 83 2.85 2.75 -8.53
CA GLY A 83 2.73 1.51 -7.77
C GLY A 83 2.58 0.28 -8.65
N ASN A 84 3.02 -0.88 -8.16
CA ASN A 84 2.91 -2.16 -8.89
C ASN A 84 1.46 -2.58 -9.23
N LEU A 85 0.46 -1.96 -8.60
CA LEU A 85 -0.96 -2.20 -8.86
C LEU A 85 -1.59 -1.16 -9.80
N THR A 86 -0.82 -0.19 -10.30
CA THR A 86 -1.31 0.77 -11.29
C THR A 86 -1.33 0.12 -12.67
N VAL A 87 -2.48 0.20 -13.35
CA VAL A 87 -2.65 -0.38 -14.70
C VAL A 87 -2.10 0.51 -15.81
N GLU A 88 -1.85 1.77 -15.51
CA GLU A 88 -1.40 2.77 -16.48
C GLU A 88 0.12 2.93 -16.44
N ASN A 89 0.70 3.41 -17.55
CA ASN A 89 2.11 3.77 -17.60
C ASN A 89 2.41 4.88 -16.57
N LEU A 90 3.49 4.72 -15.81
CA LEU A 90 3.92 5.65 -14.75
C LEU A 90 3.94 7.12 -15.22
N TYR A 91 4.56 7.42 -16.35
CA TYR A 91 4.73 8.81 -16.80
C TYR A 91 3.41 9.42 -17.27
N VAL A 92 2.52 8.61 -17.84
CA VAL A 92 1.16 9.03 -18.21
C VAL A 92 0.33 9.31 -16.95
N ALA A 93 0.35 8.38 -15.98
CA ALA A 93 -0.33 8.55 -14.71
C ALA A 93 0.16 9.80 -13.96
N ARG A 94 1.49 10.02 -13.95
CA ARG A 94 2.11 11.22 -13.37
C ARG A 94 1.67 12.50 -14.08
N SER A 95 1.60 12.51 -15.42
CA SER A 95 1.13 13.67 -16.17
C SER A 95 -0.33 14.02 -15.83
N LYS A 96 -1.20 13.01 -15.70
CA LYS A 96 -2.59 13.20 -15.28
C LYS A 96 -2.70 13.70 -13.84
N ASP A 97 -1.90 13.17 -12.93
CA ASP A 97 -1.85 13.61 -11.53
C ASP A 97 -1.42 15.08 -11.42
N LEU A 98 -0.37 15.50 -12.14
CA LEU A 98 0.05 16.90 -12.21
C LEU A 98 -1.06 17.80 -12.76
N HIS A 99 -1.76 17.35 -13.81
CA HIS A 99 -2.90 18.08 -14.37
C HIS A 99 -4.05 18.19 -13.37
N LEU A 100 -4.36 17.13 -12.63
CA LEU A 100 -5.41 17.13 -11.61
C LEU A 100 -5.07 18.08 -10.45
N LYS A 101 -3.81 18.10 -10.01
CA LYS A 101 -3.31 19.03 -8.98
C LYS A 101 -3.41 20.49 -9.43
N ALA A 102 -2.99 20.78 -10.66
CA ALA A 102 -3.04 22.14 -11.21
C ALA A 102 -4.48 22.66 -11.39
N ASN A 103 -5.45 21.76 -11.59
CA ASN A 103 -6.85 22.11 -11.84
C ASN A 103 -7.77 21.68 -10.69
N MET A 104 -7.23 21.49 -9.48
CA MET A 104 -8.04 21.02 -8.36
C MET A 104 -9.09 22.07 -7.98
N PRO A 105 -10.39 21.73 -8.02
CA PRO A 105 -11.43 22.70 -7.71
C PRO A 105 -11.45 22.98 -6.20
N LYS A 106 -11.68 24.25 -5.84
CA LYS A 106 -11.95 24.59 -4.44
C LYS A 106 -13.31 23.99 -4.03
N PRO A 107 -13.43 23.47 -2.79
CA PRO A 107 -14.70 23.00 -2.27
C PRO A 107 -15.79 24.08 -2.39
N THR A 108 -17.00 23.70 -2.80
CA THR A 108 -18.13 24.63 -2.79
C THR A 108 -18.70 24.74 -1.37
N PRO A 109 -19.36 25.86 -1.02
CA PRO A 109 -20.03 25.98 0.28
C PRO A 109 -21.06 24.87 0.53
N GLU A 110 -21.74 24.38 -0.52
CA GLU A 110 -22.66 23.24 -0.44
C GLU A 110 -21.94 21.96 -0.04
N PHE A 111 -20.78 21.70 -0.65
CA PHE A 111 -19.95 20.54 -0.32
C PHE A 111 -19.47 20.60 1.12
N GLU A 112 -18.97 21.75 1.57
CA GLU A 112 -18.51 21.92 2.95
C GLU A 112 -19.63 21.72 3.96
N ARG A 113 -20.85 22.22 3.68
CA ARG A 113 -22.03 21.99 4.55
C ARG A 113 -22.39 20.51 4.63
N GLU A 114 -22.35 19.77 3.53
CA GLU A 114 -22.61 18.33 3.53
C GLU A 114 -21.52 17.57 4.30
N VAL A 115 -20.25 17.90 4.10
CA VAL A 115 -19.14 17.30 4.85
C VAL A 115 -19.32 17.55 6.35
N ALA A 116 -19.64 18.77 6.77
CA ALA A 116 -19.89 19.10 8.17
C ALA A 116 -21.10 18.32 8.73
N ARG A 117 -22.19 18.21 7.97
CA ARG A 117 -23.38 17.43 8.36
C ARG A 117 -23.04 15.96 8.58
N ARG A 118 -22.31 15.34 7.64
CA ARG A 118 -21.92 13.93 7.76
C ARG A 118 -20.95 13.72 8.90
N TYR A 119 -19.91 14.55 9.00
CA TYR A 119 -18.91 14.43 10.06
C TYR A 119 -19.52 14.51 11.48
N ALA A 120 -20.57 15.32 11.66
CA ALA A 120 -21.27 15.44 12.92
C ALA A 120 -22.26 14.29 13.22
N GLY A 121 -22.82 13.66 12.18
CA GLY A 121 -23.95 12.73 12.32
C GLY A 121 -23.68 11.27 11.95
N GLU A 122 -22.60 10.99 11.23
CA GLU A 122 -22.27 9.65 10.75
C GLU A 122 -21.13 9.04 11.57
N ASP A 123 -21.16 7.71 11.69
CA ASP A 123 -20.10 6.96 12.34
C ASP A 123 -18.96 6.65 11.35
N PHE A 124 -17.84 7.35 11.52
CA PHE A 124 -16.60 7.10 10.79
C PHE A 124 -15.62 6.22 11.58
N ALA A 125 -16.02 5.69 12.74
CA ALA A 125 -15.19 4.75 13.45
C ALA A 125 -14.94 3.52 12.59
N MET A 126 -13.74 2.95 12.73
CA MET A 126 -13.49 1.66 12.11
C MET A 126 -14.46 0.64 12.70
N ARG A 127 -15.05 -0.19 11.83
CA ARG A 127 -16.01 -1.26 12.21
C ARG A 127 -15.49 -2.23 13.28
N GLY A 128 -14.18 -2.25 13.52
CA GLY A 128 -13.53 -2.99 14.59
C GLY A 128 -12.11 -2.50 14.79
N SER A 129 -11.48 -2.91 15.89
CA SER A 129 -10.07 -2.62 16.13
C SER A 129 -9.19 -3.26 15.04
N ILE A 130 -8.24 -2.49 14.51
CA ILE A 130 -7.13 -3.07 13.73
C ILE A 130 -6.33 -3.90 14.72
N ARG A 131 -6.48 -5.22 14.63
CA ARG A 131 -5.62 -6.14 15.37
C ARG A 131 -4.30 -6.24 14.61
N PRO A 132 -3.14 -6.19 15.29
CA PRO A 132 -1.88 -6.49 14.64
C PRO A 132 -1.98 -7.87 14.00
N ARG A 133 -1.55 -7.98 12.74
CA ARG A 133 -1.39 -9.30 12.12
C ARG A 133 -0.47 -10.09 13.03
N SER A 134 -0.87 -11.32 13.40
CA SER A 134 -0.02 -12.18 14.22
C SER A 134 1.32 -12.34 13.52
N LEU A 135 2.36 -11.70 14.08
CA LEU A 135 3.75 -11.91 13.71
C LEU A 135 4.33 -13.11 14.43
N ALA A 136 3.47 -14.00 14.96
CA ALA A 136 3.93 -15.27 15.51
C ALA A 136 4.73 -15.97 14.41
N ARG A 137 6.05 -15.80 14.46
CA ARG A 137 6.96 -16.80 13.97
C ARG A 137 6.54 -18.03 14.73
N ASP A 138 5.95 -18.99 14.03
CA ASP A 138 5.76 -20.31 14.60
C ASP A 138 7.12 -20.68 15.21
N VAL A 139 7.21 -20.71 16.54
CA VAL A 139 8.40 -21.24 17.23
C VAL A 139 8.27 -22.74 17.09
N VAL A 140 8.55 -23.21 15.87
CA VAL A 140 8.55 -24.62 15.51
C VAL A 140 9.93 -25.17 15.77
N ASP A 141 9.95 -26.31 16.46
CA ASP A 141 11.16 -27.12 16.61
C ASP A 141 11.79 -27.39 15.23
N LEU A 142 13.11 -27.53 15.20
CA LEU A 142 13.88 -27.81 13.98
C LEU A 142 13.30 -29.00 13.22
N ARG A 143 12.85 -30.04 13.95
CA ARG A 143 12.22 -31.21 13.35
C ARG A 143 10.97 -30.86 12.57
N GLU A 144 10.10 -30.04 13.13
CA GLU A 144 8.87 -29.61 12.44
C GLU A 144 9.19 -28.73 11.23
N ARG A 145 10.19 -27.84 11.33
CA ARG A 145 10.64 -27.04 10.17
C ARG A 145 11.12 -27.91 9.01
N VAL A 146 11.89 -28.96 9.31
CA VAL A 146 12.36 -29.92 8.29
C VAL A 146 11.19 -30.68 7.68
N MET A 147 10.22 -31.11 8.49
CA MET A 147 9.02 -31.81 8.01
C MET A 147 8.15 -30.92 7.12
N ARG A 148 7.94 -29.65 7.51
CA ARG A 148 7.18 -28.68 6.70
C ARG A 148 7.86 -28.43 5.36
N ARG A 149 9.19 -28.30 5.33
CA ARG A 149 9.94 -28.12 4.08
C ARG A 149 9.79 -29.31 3.14
N LYS A 150 9.93 -30.54 3.65
CA LYS A 150 9.68 -31.76 2.87
C LYS A 150 8.26 -31.80 2.32
N ARG A 151 7.26 -31.46 3.15
CA ARG A 151 5.86 -31.40 2.72
C ARG A 151 5.65 -30.35 1.62
N ALA A 152 6.23 -29.16 1.75
CA ALA A 152 6.15 -28.11 0.74
C ALA A 152 6.78 -28.57 -0.58
N GLU A 153 7.93 -29.25 -0.55
CA GLU A 153 8.56 -29.83 -1.73
C GLU A 153 7.67 -30.87 -2.42
N GLU A 154 6.99 -31.74 -1.66
CA GLU A 154 6.03 -32.70 -2.24
C GLU A 154 4.79 -32.01 -2.83
N VAL A 155 4.23 -31.01 -2.15
CA VAL A 155 3.11 -30.23 -2.67
C VAL A 155 3.50 -29.51 -3.96
N LEU A 156 4.71 -28.93 -4.01
CA LEU A 156 5.20 -28.20 -5.17
C LEU A 156 5.27 -29.06 -6.43
N LYS A 157 5.63 -30.34 -6.31
CA LYS A 157 5.63 -31.30 -7.44
C LYS A 157 4.23 -31.50 -8.06
N GLY A 158 3.18 -31.32 -7.27
CA GLY A 158 1.79 -31.42 -7.72
C GLY A 158 1.21 -30.11 -8.27
N LEU A 159 1.94 -29.00 -8.19
CA LEU A 159 1.49 -27.70 -8.67
C LEU A 159 1.89 -27.47 -10.14
N PRO A 160 1.16 -26.64 -10.89
CA PRO A 160 1.42 -26.40 -12.32
C PRO A 160 2.66 -25.53 -12.60
N LEU A 161 3.30 -24.97 -11.57
CA LEU A 161 4.50 -24.12 -11.66
C LEU A 161 4.37 -22.86 -12.56
N LEU A 162 3.13 -22.38 -12.78
CA LEU A 162 2.85 -21.21 -13.62
C LEU A 162 3.03 -19.86 -12.92
N ASN A 163 3.17 -19.83 -11.59
CA ASN A 163 3.31 -18.60 -10.78
C ASN A 163 2.25 -17.51 -11.09
N CYS A 164 1.01 -17.92 -11.35
CA CYS A 164 -0.07 -17.02 -11.81
C CYS A 164 -0.71 -16.14 -10.72
N GLY A 165 -0.44 -16.37 -9.44
CA GLY A 165 -1.02 -15.59 -8.34
C GLY A 165 -2.51 -15.84 -8.02
N LEU A 166 -3.22 -16.69 -8.78
CA LEU A 166 -4.69 -16.84 -8.66
C LEU A 166 -5.17 -17.49 -7.35
N CYS A 167 -4.29 -18.19 -6.63
CA CYS A 167 -4.56 -18.74 -5.30
C CYS A 167 -4.32 -17.71 -4.18
N GLY A 168 -3.78 -16.53 -4.48
CA GLY A 168 -3.42 -15.50 -3.49
C GLY A 168 -1.96 -15.54 -3.02
N ALA A 169 -1.18 -16.54 -3.41
CA ALA A 169 0.25 -16.61 -3.18
C ALA A 169 1.05 -16.12 -4.41
N PRO A 170 2.18 -15.41 -4.23
CA PRO A 170 2.92 -14.79 -5.33
C PRO A 170 3.60 -15.79 -6.27
N SER A 171 4.00 -16.97 -5.77
CA SER A 171 4.52 -18.07 -6.59
C SER A 171 3.90 -19.41 -6.19
N CYS A 172 4.04 -20.43 -7.05
CA CYS A 172 3.64 -21.79 -6.72
C CYS A 172 4.44 -22.34 -5.54
N LYS A 173 5.70 -21.91 -5.36
CA LYS A 173 6.52 -22.26 -4.21
C LYS A 173 5.95 -21.67 -2.92
N ASP A 174 5.59 -20.40 -2.94
CA ASP A 174 4.98 -19.74 -1.76
C ASP A 174 3.63 -20.38 -1.40
N HIS A 175 2.83 -20.76 -2.40
CA HIS A 175 1.60 -21.51 -2.17
C HIS A 175 1.86 -22.87 -1.53
N ALA A 176 2.87 -23.61 -2.00
CA ALA A 176 3.23 -24.90 -1.42
C ALA A 176 3.69 -24.76 0.06
N ASP A 177 4.44 -23.70 0.37
CA ASP A 177 4.83 -23.35 1.74
C ASP A 177 3.60 -23.00 2.60
N ASP A 178 2.64 -22.24 2.05
CA ASP A 178 1.38 -21.93 2.73
C ASP A 178 0.55 -23.18 3.01
N VAL A 179 0.46 -24.13 2.08
CA VAL A 179 -0.23 -25.42 2.26
C VAL A 179 0.48 -26.27 3.32
N ALA A 180 1.81 -26.34 3.28
CA ALA A 180 2.59 -27.09 4.27
C ALA A 180 2.43 -26.52 5.69
N SER A 181 2.28 -25.20 5.79
CA SER A 181 1.98 -24.47 7.03
C SER A 181 0.49 -24.44 7.40
N SER A 182 -0.39 -25.12 6.66
CA SER A 182 -1.85 -25.11 6.88
C SER A 182 -2.47 -23.71 6.85
N ARG A 183 -1.85 -22.77 6.14
CA ARG A 183 -2.38 -21.42 5.87
C ARG A 183 -3.28 -21.36 4.64
N SER A 184 -3.17 -22.36 3.76
CA SER A 184 -4.02 -22.53 2.57
C SER A 184 -4.25 -24.01 2.29
N GLU A 185 -5.20 -24.31 1.42
CA GLU A 185 -5.40 -25.68 0.92
C GLU A 185 -4.87 -25.83 -0.50
N ILE A 186 -4.42 -27.04 -0.86
CA ILE A 186 -4.00 -27.33 -2.25
C ILE A 186 -5.13 -27.08 -3.26
N SER A 187 -6.38 -27.18 -2.79
CA SER A 187 -7.61 -26.92 -3.54
C SER A 187 -7.82 -25.44 -3.88
N ASP A 188 -7.07 -24.51 -3.25
CA ASP A 188 -7.09 -23.09 -3.60
C ASP A 188 -6.42 -22.81 -4.96
N CYS A 189 -5.61 -23.74 -5.45
CA CYS A 189 -5.13 -23.72 -6.82
C CYS A 189 -6.28 -23.99 -7.80
N VAL A 190 -6.63 -22.98 -8.59
CA VAL A 190 -7.72 -23.07 -9.59
C VAL A 190 -7.54 -24.21 -10.60
N PHE A 191 -6.30 -24.59 -10.88
CA PHE A 191 -5.98 -25.68 -11.81
C PHE A 191 -6.20 -27.07 -11.23
N LEU A 192 -6.22 -27.19 -9.89
CA LEU A 192 -6.40 -28.47 -9.18
C LEU A 192 -7.82 -28.62 -8.62
N SER A 193 -8.65 -27.57 -8.66
CA SER A 193 -9.99 -27.58 -8.06
C SER A 193 -11.04 -26.90 -8.93
N LYS A 194 -11.93 -27.71 -9.51
CA LYS A 194 -13.12 -27.21 -10.22
C LYS A 194 -14.04 -26.42 -9.28
N ALA A 195 -14.18 -26.85 -8.03
CA ALA A 195 -14.97 -26.16 -7.03
C ALA A 195 -14.46 -24.74 -6.76
N ARG A 196 -13.14 -24.54 -6.75
CA ARG A 196 -12.52 -23.21 -6.63
C ARG A 196 -12.90 -22.32 -7.81
N ILE A 197 -12.85 -22.83 -9.04
CA ILE A 197 -13.28 -22.08 -10.23
C ILE A 197 -14.76 -21.66 -10.09
N ASP A 198 -15.63 -22.57 -9.67
CA ASP A 198 -17.06 -22.28 -9.52
C ASP A 198 -17.34 -21.27 -8.41
N LEU A 199 -16.58 -21.31 -7.30
CA LEU A 199 -16.61 -20.30 -6.26
C LEU A 199 -16.21 -18.92 -6.80
N LEU A 200 -15.06 -18.82 -7.49
CA LEU A 200 -14.58 -17.56 -8.06
C LEU A 200 -15.57 -17.00 -9.09
N ARG A 201 -16.22 -17.86 -9.90
CA ARG A 201 -17.31 -17.45 -10.79
C ARG A 201 -18.47 -16.84 -10.03
N LYS A 202 -18.93 -17.43 -8.92
CA LYS A 202 -20.02 -16.85 -8.11
C LYS A 202 -19.65 -15.47 -7.54
N ILE A 203 -18.39 -15.28 -7.14
CA ILE A 203 -17.91 -14.01 -6.57
C ILE A 203 -17.80 -12.93 -7.65
N TYR A 204 -17.12 -13.23 -8.76
CA TYR A 204 -16.73 -12.23 -9.76
C TYR A 204 -17.67 -12.15 -10.97
N LYS A 205 -18.26 -13.26 -11.42
CA LYS A 205 -19.40 -13.26 -12.35
C LYS A 205 -20.70 -13.11 -11.56
N LYS A 206 -20.87 -11.99 -10.87
CA LYS A 206 -22.24 -11.49 -10.70
C LYS A 206 -22.69 -11.09 -12.10
N GLY A 207 -23.73 -11.77 -12.61
CA GLY A 207 -24.26 -11.55 -13.95
C GLY A 207 -24.53 -10.06 -14.23
N PRO A 208 -24.73 -9.67 -15.50
CA PRO A 208 -25.03 -8.29 -15.85
C PRO A 208 -26.10 -7.77 -14.89
N ARG A 209 -25.85 -6.62 -14.26
CA ARG A 209 -26.86 -5.90 -13.47
C ARG A 209 -28.14 -6.01 -14.27
N SER A 210 -29.13 -6.75 -13.76
CA SER A 210 -30.42 -6.86 -14.43
C SER A 210 -30.90 -5.44 -14.67
N VAL A 211 -30.81 -5.00 -15.92
CA VAL A 211 -31.43 -3.76 -16.36
C VAL A 211 -32.91 -4.08 -16.22
N LYS A 212 -33.51 -3.65 -15.11
CA LYS A 212 -34.95 -3.63 -14.97
C LYS A 212 -35.46 -2.80 -16.15
N LYS A 213 -36.03 -3.48 -17.14
CA LYS A 213 -36.97 -2.88 -18.07
C LYS A 213 -38.27 -2.62 -17.33
#